data_AF-A0A5C3MZ15-F1
#
_entry.id   AF-A0A5C3MZ15-F1
#
_cell.length_a   1.000
_cell.length_b   1.000
_cell.length_c   1.000
_cell.angle_alpha   90.00
_cell.angle_beta   90.00
_cell.angle_gamma   90.00
#
_symmetry.space_group_name_H-M   'P 1'
#
loop_
_entity.id
_entity.type
_entity.pdbx_description
1 polymer ?
#
loop_
_entity_poly.entity_id
_entity_poly.type
_entity_poly.pdbx_seq_one_letter_code
_entity_poly.pdbx_strand_id
1 'polypeptide(L)'
;MLVNQDTVLLGSKVVLVPYMKEHVAKYHEWMLSEELRELTASEALSLEEEYEMQRKWREDDDKLTFIILSRPADISLPPLTPSSFATEPGFSAFPMIGDVNMFFKPPSDDDEELEVEMEIMIAEPAYRRKGYAREALELLTSYATSSDHTTPPLPISRSSLVTRISESNTPSIKLFEKLGFRIVKKVEVFGEVEMRVTGVGER
;
A
#
# COMPACT_ATOMS: atom_id res chain seq x y z
N MET A 1 10.01 6.61 4.62
CA MET A 1 11.18 5.97 3.98
C MET A 1 11.58 6.77 2.74
N LEU A 2 12.86 7.14 2.59
CA LEU A 2 13.36 7.93 1.45
C LEU A 2 13.50 7.12 0.14
N VAL A 3 13.54 5.80 0.26
CA VAL A 3 13.79 4.86 -0.84
C VAL A 3 12.82 5.04 -2.02
N ASN A 4 11.54 5.31 -1.75
CA ASN A 4 10.56 5.47 -2.81
C ASN A 4 10.31 6.92 -3.21
N GLN A 5 11.01 7.90 -2.63
CA GLN A 5 10.68 9.32 -2.82
C GLN A 5 10.68 9.76 -4.30
N ASP A 6 11.51 9.10 -5.12
CA ASP A 6 11.68 9.39 -6.55
C ASP A 6 11.08 8.29 -7.46
N THR A 7 10.33 7.36 -6.88
CA THR A 7 9.79 6.18 -7.58
C THR A 7 8.33 6.36 -7.95
N VAL A 8 8.01 6.08 -9.21
CA VAL A 8 6.63 5.93 -9.70
C VAL A 8 6.46 4.54 -10.28
N LEU A 9 5.47 3.78 -9.82
CA LEU A 9 5.17 2.45 -10.36
C LEU A 9 3.95 2.53 -11.27
N LEU A 10 4.10 2.07 -12.50
CA LEU A 10 3.07 2.15 -13.53
C LEU A 10 2.42 0.79 -13.75
N GLY A 11 1.13 0.72 -13.43
CA GLY A 11 0.25 -0.37 -13.83
C GLY A 11 -0.61 -0.01 -15.05
N SER A 12 -1.44 -0.97 -15.43
CA SER A 12 -2.49 -0.79 -16.43
C SER A 12 -3.67 0.04 -15.92
N LYS A 13 -4.09 -0.14 -14.65
CA LYS A 13 -5.20 0.60 -14.03
C LYS A 13 -4.77 1.54 -12.91
N VAL A 14 -3.60 1.33 -12.31
CA VAL A 14 -3.09 2.17 -11.21
C VAL A 14 -1.76 2.81 -11.55
N VAL A 15 -1.50 3.96 -10.93
CA VAL A 15 -0.18 4.55 -10.79
C VAL A 15 0.10 4.68 -9.29
N LEU A 16 1.23 4.15 -8.82
CA LEU A 16 1.65 4.31 -7.44
C LEU A 16 2.67 5.44 -7.38
N VAL A 17 2.37 6.45 -6.57
CA VAL A 17 3.23 7.63 -6.35
C VAL A 17 3.59 7.76 -4.87
N PRO A 18 4.72 8.38 -4.52
CA PRO A 18 5.11 8.49 -3.12
C PRO A 18 4.14 9.42 -2.37
N TYR A 19 3.91 9.14 -1.09
CA TYR A 19 3.00 9.96 -0.28
C TYR A 19 3.60 11.33 0.06
N MET A 20 3.21 12.34 -0.73
CA MET A 20 3.60 13.74 -0.55
C MET A 20 2.55 14.59 0.18
N LYS A 21 2.96 15.79 0.60
CA LYS A 21 2.15 16.77 1.35
C LYS A 21 0.84 17.13 0.65
N GLU A 22 0.85 17.18 -0.68
CA GLU A 22 -0.29 17.56 -1.51
C GLU A 22 -1.47 16.58 -1.39
N HIS A 23 -1.19 15.33 -1.01
CA HIS A 23 -2.22 14.30 -0.83
C HIS A 23 -2.93 14.37 0.52
N VAL A 24 -2.34 15.05 1.51
CA VAL A 24 -2.81 15.01 2.92
C VAL A 24 -4.23 15.52 3.06
N ALA A 25 -4.58 16.60 2.36
CA ALA A 25 -5.93 17.17 2.42
C ALA A 25 -7.00 16.15 1.99
N LYS A 26 -6.76 15.45 0.87
CA LYS A 26 -7.67 14.41 0.38
C LYS A 26 -7.66 13.17 1.26
N TYR A 27 -6.50 12.75 1.75
CA TYR A 27 -6.38 11.62 2.67
C TYR A 27 -7.17 11.88 3.97
N HIS A 28 -7.07 13.09 4.51
CA HIS A 28 -7.84 13.51 5.67
C HIS A 28 -9.36 13.44 5.43
N GLU A 29 -9.85 13.85 4.25
CA GLU A 29 -11.27 13.68 3.89
C GLU A 29 -11.73 12.22 3.95
N TRP A 30 -10.87 11.27 3.56
CA TRP A 30 -11.17 9.85 3.70
C TRP A 30 -11.20 9.42 5.18
N MET A 31 -10.26 9.90 5.99
CA MET A 31 -10.20 9.58 7.42
C MET A 31 -11.33 10.22 8.24
N LEU A 32 -12.14 11.12 7.68
CA LEU A 32 -13.41 11.55 8.29
C LEU A 32 -14.49 10.45 8.30
N SER A 33 -14.34 9.41 7.46
CA SER A 33 -15.27 8.28 7.42
C SER A 33 -14.96 7.27 8.53
N GLU A 34 -15.94 7.04 9.40
CA GLU A 34 -15.87 6.02 10.46
C GLU A 34 -15.68 4.62 9.88
N GLU A 35 -16.39 4.27 8.80
CA GLU A 35 -16.23 2.98 8.10
C GLU A 35 -14.78 2.75 7.66
N LEU A 36 -14.15 3.75 7.05
CA LEU A 36 -12.76 3.62 6.60
C LEU A 36 -11.81 3.43 7.76
N ARG A 37 -11.96 4.25 8.81
CA ARG A 37 -11.14 4.16 10.02
C ARG A 37 -11.27 2.82 10.73
N GLU A 38 -12.47 2.26 10.81
CA GLU A 38 -12.68 0.92 11.37
C GLU A 38 -11.97 -0.15 10.52
N LEU A 39 -12.08 -0.06 9.19
CA LEU A 39 -11.46 -1.03 8.29
C LEU A 39 -9.93 -0.96 8.23
N THR A 40 -9.35 0.21 8.51
CA THR A 40 -7.89 0.46 8.53
C THR A 40 -7.33 0.59 9.94
N ALA A 41 -8.13 0.29 10.97
CA ALA A 41 -7.78 0.46 12.39
C ALA A 41 -7.13 1.84 12.71
N SER A 42 -7.61 2.90 12.06
CA SER A 42 -7.02 4.24 12.12
C SER A 42 -7.75 5.18 13.09
N GLU A 43 -6.99 6.01 13.80
CA GLU A 43 -7.53 7.01 14.72
C GLU A 43 -8.05 8.25 13.99
N ALA A 44 -8.95 9.01 14.64
CA ALA A 44 -9.38 10.30 14.11
C ALA A 44 -8.33 11.35 14.47
N LEU A 45 -7.77 11.99 13.44
CA LEU A 45 -6.78 13.03 13.59
C LEU A 45 -7.29 14.32 12.98
N SER A 46 -6.83 15.44 13.51
CA SER A 46 -6.99 16.74 12.85
C SER A 46 -6.14 16.82 11.58
N LEU A 47 -6.50 17.73 10.68
CA LEU A 47 -5.73 17.96 9.45
C LEU A 47 -4.26 18.32 9.75
N GLU A 48 -4.00 19.08 10.81
CA GLU A 48 -2.64 19.45 11.21
C GLU A 48 -1.83 18.23 11.69
N GLU A 49 -2.46 17.34 12.47
CA GLU A 49 -1.85 16.08 12.91
C GLU A 49 -1.55 15.14 11.72
N GLU A 50 -2.42 15.08 10.71
CA GLU A 50 -2.16 14.33 9.48
C GLU A 50 -0.93 14.87 8.72
N TYR A 51 -0.76 16.20 8.66
CA TYR A 51 0.45 16.81 8.10
C TYR A 51 1.71 16.49 8.93
N GLU A 52 1.60 16.36 10.25
CA GLU A 52 2.71 15.93 11.10
C GLU A 52 3.03 14.45 10.90
N MET A 53 2.02 13.58 10.81
CA MET A 53 2.20 12.15 10.57
C MET A 53 2.78 11.87 9.20
N GLN A 54 2.31 12.56 8.15
CA GLN A 54 2.87 12.42 6.81
C GLN A 54 4.37 12.78 6.78
N ARG A 55 4.77 13.86 7.49
CA ARG A 55 6.19 14.24 7.60
C ARG A 55 7.01 13.15 8.29
N LYS A 56 6.51 12.60 9.40
CA LYS A 56 7.17 11.49 10.11
C LYS A 56 7.31 10.25 9.22
N TRP A 57 6.23 9.79 8.59
CA TRP A 57 6.23 8.60 7.72
C TRP A 57 7.17 8.74 6.52
N ARG A 58 7.36 9.97 6.02
CA ARG A 58 8.31 10.22 4.94
C ARG A 58 9.75 9.95 5.38
N GLU A 59 10.08 10.29 6.62
CA GLU A 59 11.42 10.10 7.21
C GLU A 59 11.61 8.70 7.82
N ASP A 60 10.53 7.93 7.99
CA ASP A 60 10.56 6.64 8.68
C ASP A 60 11.21 5.53 7.84
N ASP A 61 12.28 4.91 8.31
CA ASP A 61 13.00 3.89 7.55
C ASP A 61 12.26 2.53 7.53
N ASP A 62 11.27 2.36 8.40
CA ASP A 62 10.48 1.14 8.55
C ASP A 62 9.09 1.22 7.92
N LYS A 63 8.78 2.30 7.18
CA LYS A 63 7.48 2.49 6.52
C LYS A 63 7.60 2.98 5.09
N LEU A 64 7.11 2.16 4.17
CA LEU A 64 6.99 2.47 2.75
C LEU A 64 5.52 2.71 2.41
N THR A 65 5.19 3.93 1.95
CA THR A 65 3.81 4.34 1.63
C THR A 65 3.73 4.84 0.20
N PHE A 66 2.80 4.29 -0.58
CA PHE A 66 2.43 4.82 -1.89
C PHE A 66 0.96 5.22 -1.91
N ILE A 67 0.66 6.34 -2.55
CA ILE A 67 -0.69 6.72 -2.94
C ILE A 67 -1.05 6.03 -4.26
N ILE A 68 -2.25 5.48 -4.30
CA ILE A 68 -2.84 4.83 -5.48
C ILE A 68 -3.63 5.88 -6.25
N LEU A 69 -3.18 6.17 -7.47
CA LEU A 69 -3.93 6.94 -8.44
C LEU A 69 -4.58 6.01 -9.46
N SER A 70 -5.82 6.31 -9.87
CA SER A 70 -6.49 5.60 -10.96
C SER A 70 -5.96 6.08 -12.30
N ARG A 71 -5.50 5.16 -13.13
CA ARG A 71 -5.08 5.41 -14.52
C ARG A 71 -6.27 5.29 -15.46
N PRO A 72 -6.60 6.34 -16.23
CA PRO A 72 -7.56 6.24 -17.32
C PRO A 72 -7.01 5.33 -18.44
N ALA A 73 -7.87 4.48 -19.01
CA ALA A 73 -7.47 3.44 -19.97
C ALA A 73 -6.89 3.98 -21.30
N ASP A 74 -7.21 5.23 -21.66
CA ASP A 74 -6.97 5.76 -23.02
C ASP A 74 -5.90 6.86 -23.10
N ILE A 75 -5.09 7.05 -22.06
CA ILE A 75 -4.04 8.07 -22.07
C ILE A 75 -2.68 7.41 -22.33
N SER A 76 -2.09 7.73 -23.49
CA SER A 76 -0.67 7.50 -23.75
C SER A 76 0.13 8.49 -22.90
N LEU A 77 0.86 7.98 -21.91
CA LEU A 77 1.55 8.82 -20.95
C LEU A 77 2.99 9.05 -21.37
N PRO A 78 3.51 10.29 -21.27
CA PRO A 78 4.94 10.55 -21.36
C PRO A 78 5.67 9.87 -20.18
N PRO A 79 7.01 9.86 -20.14
CA PRO A 79 7.75 9.35 -18.99
C PRO A 79 7.26 10.06 -17.71
N LEU A 80 6.64 9.30 -16.80
CA LEU A 80 6.06 9.83 -15.59
C LEU A 80 7.11 9.86 -14.48
N THR A 81 7.39 11.05 -13.99
CA THR A 81 8.22 11.30 -12.81
C THR A 81 7.34 11.72 -11.63
N PRO A 82 7.81 11.63 -10.37
CA PRO A 82 7.08 12.19 -9.23
C PRO A 82 6.72 13.67 -9.44
N SER A 83 7.62 14.45 -10.07
CA SER A 83 7.37 15.85 -10.42
C SER A 83 6.26 16.06 -11.45
N SER A 84 5.94 15.04 -12.26
CA SER A 84 4.80 15.07 -13.18
C SER A 84 3.46 15.08 -12.43
N PHE A 85 3.43 14.60 -11.19
CA PHE A 85 2.25 14.61 -10.34
C PHE A 85 2.23 15.80 -9.40
N ALA A 86 3.38 16.36 -9.00
CA ALA A 86 3.45 17.49 -8.06
C ALA A 86 2.83 18.81 -8.54
N THR A 87 2.48 18.95 -9.82
CA THR A 87 1.91 20.19 -10.38
C THR A 87 0.42 19.98 -10.68
N GLU A 88 -0.42 20.91 -10.22
CA GLU A 88 -1.90 20.87 -10.23
C GLU A 88 -2.63 20.47 -11.54
N PRO A 89 -2.08 20.55 -12.77
CA PRO A 89 -2.74 19.95 -13.93
C PRO A 89 -2.59 18.41 -14.03
N GLY A 90 -1.59 17.83 -13.36
CA GLY A 90 -1.29 16.39 -13.40
C GLY A 90 -2.20 15.55 -12.50
N PHE A 91 -2.54 16.06 -11.31
CA PHE A 91 -3.48 15.40 -10.39
C PHE A 91 -4.91 15.29 -10.94
N SER A 92 -5.36 16.28 -11.72
CA SER A 92 -6.72 16.28 -12.28
C SER A 92 -7.02 15.07 -13.18
N ALA A 93 -6.01 14.56 -13.91
CA ALA A 93 -6.21 13.44 -14.82
C ALA A 93 -6.19 12.07 -14.13
N PHE A 94 -5.63 12.01 -12.91
CA PHE A 94 -5.43 10.77 -12.17
C PHE A 94 -6.05 10.87 -10.78
N PRO A 95 -7.34 10.50 -10.63
CA PRO A 95 -8.00 10.50 -9.34
C PRO A 95 -7.20 9.69 -8.31
N MET A 96 -6.85 10.31 -7.19
CA MET A 96 -6.33 9.60 -6.01
C MET A 96 -7.46 8.74 -5.42
N ILE A 97 -7.24 7.44 -5.25
CA ILE A 97 -8.30 6.45 -4.93
C ILE A 97 -8.01 5.58 -3.70
N GLY A 98 -6.80 5.64 -3.17
CA GLY A 98 -6.40 4.92 -1.97
C GLY A 98 -4.89 5.00 -1.74
N ASP A 99 -4.39 4.10 -0.93
CA ASP A 99 -2.98 3.96 -0.58
C ASP A 99 -2.62 2.49 -0.35
N VAL A 100 -1.32 2.19 -0.44
CA VAL A 100 -0.75 0.88 -0.17
C VAL A 100 0.55 1.04 0.60
N ASN A 101 0.69 0.28 1.68
CA ASN A 101 1.75 0.41 2.67
C ASN A 101 2.52 -0.90 2.87
N MET A 102 3.79 -0.76 3.23
CA MET A 102 4.64 -1.81 3.79
C MET A 102 5.26 -1.30 5.09
N PHE A 103 5.09 -2.06 6.17
CA PHE A 103 5.71 -1.81 7.47
C PHE A 103 6.76 -2.87 7.74
N PHE A 104 7.98 -2.46 8.04
CA PHE A 104 9.13 -3.34 8.19
C PHE A 104 9.35 -3.58 9.68
N LYS A 105 9.04 -4.78 10.15
CA LYS A 105 9.31 -5.16 11.53
C LYS A 105 10.73 -5.72 11.59
N PRO A 106 11.65 -5.08 12.33
CA PRO A 106 13.01 -5.58 12.46
C PRO A 106 12.98 -6.97 13.12
N PRO A 107 13.98 -7.83 12.82
CA PRO A 107 14.14 -9.09 13.52
C PRO A 107 14.17 -8.84 15.03
N SER A 108 13.48 -9.69 15.77
CA SER A 108 13.43 -9.62 17.23
C SER A 108 14.19 -10.80 17.83
N ASP A 109 14.49 -10.74 19.13
CA ASP A 109 15.18 -11.86 19.82
C ASP A 109 14.41 -13.19 19.73
N ASP A 110 13.09 -13.15 19.46
CA ASP A 110 12.22 -14.32 19.31
C ASP A 110 11.99 -14.74 17.84
N ASP A 111 12.31 -13.90 16.85
CA ASP A 111 12.09 -14.14 15.41
C ASP A 111 13.23 -13.50 14.60
N GLU A 112 14.16 -14.34 14.11
CA GLU A 112 15.35 -13.91 13.36
C GLU A 112 15.04 -13.48 11.90
N GLU A 113 13.81 -13.71 11.42
CA GLU A 113 13.39 -13.37 10.07
C GLU A 113 12.76 -11.96 10.00
N LEU A 114 13.10 -11.19 8.96
CA LEU A 114 12.44 -9.92 8.65
C LEU A 114 10.96 -10.18 8.32
N GLU A 115 10.05 -9.51 9.03
CA GLU A 115 8.63 -9.45 8.67
C GLU A 115 8.29 -8.12 8.01
N VAL A 116 7.53 -8.18 6.90
CA VAL A 116 7.08 -6.99 6.19
C VAL A 116 5.57 -7.05 6.03
N GLU A 117 4.87 -6.22 6.79
CA GLU A 117 3.42 -6.17 6.85
C GLU A 117 2.86 -5.29 5.73
N MET A 118 2.00 -5.87 4.88
CA MET A 118 1.34 -5.19 3.78
C MET A 118 -0.08 -4.75 4.17
N GLU A 119 -0.37 -3.49 3.90
CA GLU A 119 -1.71 -2.92 4.05
C GLU A 119 -2.15 -2.22 2.77
N ILE A 120 -3.46 -2.21 2.51
CA ILE A 120 -4.03 -1.51 1.37
C ILE A 120 -5.41 -0.97 1.70
N MET A 121 -5.68 0.25 1.21
CA MET A 121 -7.00 0.85 1.23
C MET A 121 -7.38 1.31 -0.17
N ILE A 122 -8.63 1.03 -0.59
CA ILE A 122 -9.28 1.75 -1.70
C ILE A 122 -10.40 2.58 -1.11
N ALA A 123 -10.07 3.83 -0.79
CA ALA A 123 -10.97 4.74 -0.11
C ALA A 123 -12.21 5.05 -0.97
N GLU A 124 -12.01 5.34 -2.25
CA GLU A 124 -13.07 5.76 -3.17
C GLU A 124 -13.99 4.59 -3.57
N PRO A 125 -15.29 4.58 -3.17
CA PRO A 125 -16.19 3.46 -3.43
C PRO A 125 -16.36 3.14 -4.91
N ALA A 126 -16.30 4.16 -5.78
CA ALA A 126 -16.41 4.02 -7.23
C ALA A 126 -15.30 3.13 -7.85
N TYR A 127 -14.19 2.91 -7.15
CA TYR A 127 -13.04 2.12 -7.61
C TYR A 127 -12.90 0.77 -6.91
N ARG A 128 -13.71 0.51 -5.88
CA ARG A 128 -13.73 -0.79 -5.19
C ARG A 128 -14.20 -1.90 -6.13
N ARG A 129 -13.72 -3.13 -5.88
CA ARG A 129 -14.11 -4.36 -6.60
C ARG A 129 -13.85 -4.37 -8.13
N LYS A 130 -13.07 -3.44 -8.66
CA LYS A 130 -12.69 -3.35 -10.09
C LYS A 130 -11.26 -3.82 -10.40
N GLY A 131 -10.55 -4.33 -9.39
CA GLY A 131 -9.21 -4.90 -9.51
C GLY A 131 -8.05 -3.94 -9.23
N TYR A 132 -8.32 -2.67 -8.89
CA TYR A 132 -7.28 -1.68 -8.55
C TYR A 132 -6.41 -2.12 -7.37
N ALA A 133 -7.03 -2.61 -6.28
CA ALA A 133 -6.28 -3.08 -5.10
C ALA A 133 -5.32 -4.23 -5.42
N ARG A 134 -5.76 -5.17 -6.27
CA ARG A 134 -4.94 -6.32 -6.67
C ARG A 134 -3.70 -5.86 -7.43
N GLU A 135 -3.89 -4.99 -8.42
CA GLU A 135 -2.78 -4.51 -9.23
C GLU A 135 -1.81 -3.63 -8.41
N ALA A 136 -2.32 -2.81 -7.50
CA ALA A 136 -1.49 -2.03 -6.58
C ALA A 136 -0.61 -2.93 -5.69
N LEU A 137 -1.16 -4.01 -5.12
CA LEU A 137 -0.39 -4.99 -4.35
C LEU A 137 0.62 -5.74 -5.23
N GLU A 138 0.24 -6.15 -6.45
CA GLU A 138 1.17 -6.82 -7.39
C GLU A 138 2.35 -5.93 -7.75
N LEU A 139 2.12 -4.63 -8.01
CA LEU A 139 3.18 -3.65 -8.27
C LEU A 139 4.08 -3.44 -7.04
N LEU A 140 3.48 -3.26 -5.87
CA LEU A 140 4.24 -3.06 -4.63
C LEU A 140 5.08 -4.28 -4.27
N THR A 141 4.52 -5.50 -4.38
CA THR A 141 5.26 -6.74 -4.19
C THR A 141 6.39 -6.86 -5.22
N SER A 142 6.14 -6.56 -6.49
CA SER A 142 7.20 -6.60 -7.52
C SER A 142 8.33 -5.61 -7.20
N TYR A 143 7.99 -4.40 -6.75
CA TYR A 143 8.98 -3.40 -6.35
C TYR A 143 9.82 -3.85 -5.15
N ALA A 144 9.20 -4.51 -4.17
CA ALA A 144 9.85 -4.94 -2.94
C ALA A 144 10.63 -6.25 -3.06
N THR A 145 10.30 -7.13 -4.02
CA THR A 145 10.88 -8.48 -4.13
C THR A 145 11.61 -8.74 -5.45
N SER A 146 11.75 -7.75 -6.33
CA SER A 146 12.45 -7.94 -7.61
C SER A 146 13.94 -8.17 -7.38
N SER A 147 14.48 -9.20 -8.06
CA SER A 147 15.91 -9.50 -8.10
C SER A 147 16.65 -8.82 -9.27
N ASP A 148 15.92 -8.10 -10.14
CA ASP A 148 16.50 -7.40 -11.28
C ASP A 148 17.25 -6.14 -10.81
N HIS A 149 18.54 -6.04 -11.15
CA HIS A 149 19.44 -4.93 -10.85
C HIS A 149 19.04 -3.59 -11.46
N THR A 150 18.03 -3.54 -12.33
CA THR A 150 17.48 -2.29 -12.85
C THR A 150 16.54 -1.59 -11.87
N THR A 151 15.97 -2.32 -10.90
CA THR A 151 15.29 -1.77 -9.71
C THR A 151 15.27 -2.81 -8.60
N PRO A 152 16.13 -2.64 -7.57
CA PRO A 152 15.58 -2.81 -6.23
C PRO A 152 16.13 -1.73 -5.29
N PRO A 153 15.28 -1.09 -4.49
CA PRO A 153 15.76 -0.48 -3.28
C PRO A 153 15.58 -1.39 -2.05
N LEU A 154 14.92 -2.55 -2.20
CA LEU A 154 14.54 -3.44 -1.10
C LEU A 154 14.78 -4.92 -1.47
N PRO A 155 15.69 -5.64 -0.78
CA PRO A 155 15.94 -7.06 -1.02
C PRO A 155 15.03 -7.94 -0.13
N ILE A 156 13.70 -7.83 -0.28
CA ILE A 156 12.75 -8.56 0.57
C ILE A 156 12.38 -9.90 -0.07
N SER A 157 12.42 -10.99 0.71
CA SER A 157 11.87 -12.27 0.28
C SER A 157 10.35 -12.24 0.27
N ARG A 158 9.71 -12.88 -0.71
CA ARG A 158 8.24 -13.08 -0.69
C ARG A 158 7.75 -13.79 0.56
N SER A 159 8.57 -14.65 1.18
CA SER A 159 8.23 -15.35 2.42
C SER A 159 8.11 -14.42 3.63
N SER A 160 8.78 -13.26 3.60
CA SER A 160 8.72 -12.23 4.64
C SER A 160 7.42 -11.43 4.64
N LEU A 161 6.59 -11.55 3.60
CA LEU A 161 5.37 -10.78 3.46
C LEU A 161 4.25 -11.34 4.34
N VAL A 162 3.71 -10.48 5.19
CA VAL A 162 2.59 -10.77 6.09
C VAL A 162 1.49 -9.73 5.91
N THR A 163 0.25 -10.07 6.22
CA THR A 163 -0.83 -9.10 6.40
C THR A 163 -1.73 -9.56 7.53
N ARG A 164 -2.19 -8.61 8.34
CA ARG A 164 -3.16 -8.85 9.41
C ARG A 164 -4.47 -8.18 9.04
N ILE A 165 -5.54 -8.94 9.10
CA ILE A 165 -6.84 -8.51 8.59
C ILE A 165 -7.90 -8.92 9.59
N SER A 166 -8.81 -8.02 9.96
CA SER A 166 -10.00 -8.38 10.76
C SER A 166 -10.70 -9.60 10.15
N GLU A 167 -11.09 -10.57 10.99
CA GLU A 167 -11.82 -11.77 10.58
C GLU A 167 -13.13 -11.44 9.85
N SER A 168 -13.71 -10.27 10.15
CA SER A 168 -14.92 -9.77 9.51
C SER A 168 -14.68 -9.20 8.10
N ASN A 169 -13.45 -8.79 7.76
CA ASN A 169 -13.10 -8.18 6.48
C ASN A 169 -12.84 -9.24 5.39
N THR A 170 -13.91 -9.99 5.09
CA THR A 170 -13.93 -11.03 4.05
C THR A 170 -13.47 -10.53 2.67
N PRO A 171 -13.78 -9.28 2.23
CA PRO A 171 -13.26 -8.75 0.96
C PRO A 171 -11.73 -8.70 0.90
N SER A 172 -11.05 -8.22 1.95
CA SER A 172 -9.59 -8.14 2.00
C SER A 172 -8.97 -9.55 2.09
N ILE A 173 -9.53 -10.45 2.90
CA ILE A 173 -9.07 -11.85 2.96
C ILE A 173 -9.08 -12.49 1.56
N LYS A 174 -10.20 -12.38 0.82
CA LYS A 174 -10.31 -12.91 -0.55
C LYS A 174 -9.38 -12.23 -1.56
N LEU A 175 -9.00 -10.98 -1.32
CA LEU A 175 -8.02 -10.28 -2.14
C LEU A 175 -6.63 -10.90 -1.96
N PHE A 176 -6.18 -11.07 -0.71
CA PHE A 176 -4.88 -11.64 -0.40
C PHE A 176 -4.79 -13.13 -0.74
N GLU A 177 -5.86 -13.91 -0.60
CA GLU A 177 -5.91 -15.31 -1.08
C GLU A 177 -5.57 -15.44 -2.57
N LYS A 178 -6.05 -14.51 -3.40
CA LYS A 178 -5.77 -14.46 -4.85
C LYS A 178 -4.33 -14.07 -5.16
N LEU A 179 -3.65 -13.42 -4.23
CA LEU A 179 -2.23 -13.07 -4.31
C LEU A 179 -1.32 -14.18 -3.77
N GLY A 180 -1.88 -15.33 -3.39
CA GLY A 180 -1.11 -16.48 -2.89
C GLY A 180 -0.93 -16.50 -1.38
N PHE A 181 -1.54 -15.58 -0.64
CA PHE A 181 -1.52 -15.62 0.81
C PHE A 181 -2.46 -16.72 1.34
N ARG A 182 -2.12 -17.27 2.50
CA ARG A 182 -2.96 -18.21 3.25
C ARG A 182 -3.00 -17.77 4.71
N ILE A 183 -4.13 -18.02 5.36
CA ILE A 183 -4.26 -17.83 6.81
C ILE A 183 -3.34 -18.83 7.50
N VAL A 184 -2.40 -18.33 8.29
CA VAL A 184 -1.42 -19.12 9.04
C VAL A 184 -1.68 -19.09 10.54
N LYS A 185 -2.33 -18.02 11.03
CA LYS A 185 -2.68 -17.84 12.43
C LYS A 185 -3.97 -17.04 12.56
N LYS A 186 -4.77 -17.37 13.58
CA LYS A 186 -5.88 -16.55 14.05
C LYS A 186 -5.51 -15.95 15.39
N VAL A 187 -5.78 -14.67 15.57
CA VAL A 187 -5.46 -13.92 16.78
C VAL A 187 -6.77 -13.52 17.46
N GLU A 188 -7.35 -14.45 18.21
CA GLU A 188 -8.71 -14.32 18.79
C GLU A 188 -8.87 -13.08 19.66
N VAL A 189 -7.82 -12.66 20.37
CA VAL A 189 -7.85 -11.48 21.25
C VAL A 189 -8.07 -10.17 20.47
N PHE A 190 -7.64 -10.11 19.20
CA PHE A 190 -7.82 -8.95 18.32
C PHE A 190 -8.90 -9.17 17.26
N GLY A 191 -9.42 -10.39 17.12
CA GLY A 191 -10.40 -10.73 16.08
C GLY A 191 -9.81 -10.61 14.67
N GLU A 192 -8.54 -10.99 14.50
CA GLU A 192 -7.79 -10.87 13.25
C GLU A 192 -7.23 -12.20 12.76
N VAL A 193 -7.07 -12.32 11.45
CA VAL A 193 -6.27 -13.37 10.81
C VAL A 193 -4.94 -12.80 10.35
N GLU A 194 -3.88 -13.57 10.59
CA GLU A 194 -2.57 -13.35 10.00
C GLU A 194 -2.43 -14.23 8.76
N MET A 195 -2.09 -13.61 7.64
CA MET A 195 -1.89 -14.30 6.37
C MET A 195 -0.46 -14.10 5.88
N ARG A 196 0.17 -15.18 5.40
CA ARG A 196 1.51 -15.16 4.80
C ARG A 196 1.50 -15.79 3.40
N VAL A 197 2.47 -15.44 2.57
CA VAL A 197 2.67 -16.08 1.26
C VAL A 197 3.19 -17.50 1.48
N THR A 198 2.37 -18.50 1.17
CA THR A 198 2.82 -19.90 1.19
C THR A 198 3.14 -20.31 -0.24
N GLY A 199 4.42 -20.58 -0.51
CA GLY A 199 4.99 -21.13 -1.75
C GLY A 199 4.11 -21.10 -2.99
N VAL A 200 4.41 -20.20 -3.92
CA VAL A 200 4.04 -20.39 -5.34
C VAL A 200 4.70 -21.70 -5.76
N GLY A 201 3.91 -22.75 -5.94
CA GLY A 201 4.40 -23.94 -6.63
C GLY A 201 4.99 -23.50 -7.95
N GLU A 202 6.27 -23.81 -8.16
CA GLU A 202 6.92 -23.80 -9.46
C GLU A 202 5.94 -24.44 -10.47
N ARG A 203 5.46 -23.65 -11.42
CA ARG A 203 4.78 -24.15 -12.62
C ARG A 203 5.26 -23.34 -13.80
#